data_AF-A0A2A4HXC2-F1
#
_entry.id   AF-A0A2A4HXC2-F1
#
_cell.length_a   1.000
_cell.length_b   1.000
_cell.length_c   1.000
_cell.angle_alpha   90.00
_cell.angle_beta   90.00
_cell.angle_gamma   90.00
#
_symmetry.space_group_name_H-M   'P 1'
#
loop_
_entity.id
_entity.type
_entity.pdbx_description
1 polymer ?
#
loop_
_entity_poly.entity_id
_entity_poly.type
_entity_poly.pdbx_seq_one_letter_code
_entity_poly.pdbx_strand_id
1 'polypeptide(L)'
;MMIAIRHSGTGEVQFVASLTGYGPEWAQLGGAVPEGAAPGDLVLIDGVWVDDLPALRARAVIAIDAAAEAARMRFLTPGQGQAMTYQRKEAEARAWLVDNDVEAPFLAAEAAARGMTIAALAAEVVALADRWAVVGSTIEGLRMGAKAAVTAAGTRAAIEAATDVDWGAIVATP
;
A
#
# COMPACT_ATOMS: atom_id res chain seq x y z
N MET A 1 23.84 -6.92 23.15
CA MET A 1 23.09 -5.77 23.69
C MET A 1 23.58 -4.51 22.99
N MET A 2 22.68 -3.71 22.44
CA MET A 2 23.01 -2.44 21.78
C MET A 2 22.67 -1.28 22.72
N ILE A 3 23.45 -0.20 22.67
CA ILE A 3 23.20 1.06 23.38
C ILE A 3 23.18 2.21 22.38
N ALA A 4 22.49 3.29 22.72
CA ALA A 4 22.66 4.57 22.05
C ALA A 4 23.71 5.40 22.82
N ILE A 5 24.57 6.12 22.11
CA ILE A 5 25.54 7.06 22.68
C ILE A 5 25.35 8.42 22.00
N ARG A 6 25.59 9.50 22.74
CA ARG A 6 25.48 10.88 22.25
C ARG A 6 26.75 11.64 22.48
N HIS A 7 27.20 12.39 21.47
CA HIS A 7 28.30 13.33 21.59
C HIS A 7 27.81 14.64 22.22
N SER A 8 28.47 15.10 23.29
CA SER A 8 28.16 16.32 24.04
C SER A 8 28.18 17.60 23.18
N GLY A 9 29.22 17.79 22.37
CA GLY A 9 29.44 18.96 21.53
C GLY A 9 28.61 19.02 20.24
N THR A 10 28.50 17.92 19.48
CA THR A 10 27.76 17.90 18.20
C THR A 10 26.29 17.50 18.35
N GLY A 11 25.94 16.82 19.44
CA GLY A 11 24.62 16.22 19.64
C GLY A 11 24.37 14.96 18.80
N GLU A 12 25.35 14.49 18.04
CA GLU A 12 25.27 13.27 17.23
C GLU A 12 24.91 12.06 18.09
N VAL A 13 24.03 11.19 17.57
CA VAL A 13 23.62 9.94 18.22
C VAL A 13 24.07 8.76 17.38
N GLN A 14 24.74 7.79 18.01
CA GLN A 14 25.16 6.54 17.40
C GLN A 14 24.61 5.34 18.18
N PHE A 15 24.34 4.25 17.47
CA PHE A 15 23.89 2.99 18.04
C PHE A 15 25.03 1.97 17.95
N VAL A 16 25.52 1.52 19.09
CA VAL A 16 26.79 0.79 19.21
C VAL A 16 26.67 -0.38 20.17
N ALA A 17 27.58 -1.35 20.07
CA ALA A 17 27.61 -2.48 21.01
C ALA A 17 28.11 -2.09 22.41
N SER A 18 28.97 -1.07 22.51
CA SER A 18 29.49 -0.55 23.77
C SER A 18 30.11 0.84 23.59
N LEU A 19 30.34 1.57 24.69
CA LEU A 19 31.06 2.85 24.70
C LEU A 19 32.59 2.69 24.56
N THR A 20 33.11 1.45 24.56
CA THR A 20 34.55 1.18 24.45
C THR A 20 35.10 1.72 23.14
N GLY A 21 36.18 2.51 23.22
CA GLY A 21 36.83 3.14 22.06
C GLY A 21 36.32 4.54 21.74
N TYR A 22 35.27 5.02 22.42
CA TYR A 22 34.80 6.39 22.31
C TYR A 22 35.47 7.32 23.33
N GLY A 23 35.71 8.58 22.94
CA GLY A 23 36.32 9.60 23.80
C GLY A 23 35.38 10.14 24.89
N PRO A 24 35.87 11.00 25.80
CA PRO A 24 35.11 11.50 26.95
C PRO A 24 33.90 12.36 26.57
N GLU A 25 33.84 12.86 25.34
CA GLU A 25 32.71 13.63 24.81
C GLU A 25 31.49 12.76 24.48
N TRP A 26 31.65 11.42 24.47
CA TRP A 26 30.56 10.48 24.23
C TRP A 26 30.05 9.91 25.55
N ALA A 27 28.74 9.94 25.72
CA ALA A 27 28.06 9.31 26.85
C ALA A 27 26.89 8.45 26.37
N GLN A 28 26.53 7.44 27.16
CA GLN A 28 25.34 6.65 26.87
C GLN A 28 24.08 7.54 26.93
N LEU A 29 23.22 7.39 25.93
CA LEU A 29 21.93 8.05 25.82
C LEU A 29 20.82 7.06 26.17
N GLY A 30 20.20 7.24 27.34
CA GLY A 30 19.14 6.37 27.82
C GLY A 30 19.60 4.98 28.22
N GLY A 31 18.63 4.06 28.36
CA GLY A 31 18.85 2.66 28.69
C GLY A 31 19.35 1.80 27.52
N ALA A 32 19.28 0.48 27.71
CA ALA A 32 19.53 -0.47 26.63
C ALA A 32 18.48 -0.32 25.52
N VAL A 33 18.93 -0.50 24.27
CA VAL A 33 18.06 -0.48 23.09
C VAL A 33 17.33 -1.83 23.01
N PRO A 34 15.99 -1.86 22.81
CA PRO A 34 15.24 -3.09 22.63
C PRO A 34 15.85 -3.97 21.53
N GLU A 35 15.97 -5.26 21.80
CA GLU A 35 16.54 -6.21 20.85
C GLU A 35 15.64 -6.34 19.60
N GLY A 36 16.27 -6.37 18.42
CA GLY A 36 15.57 -6.47 17.14
C GLY A 36 14.93 -5.18 16.62
N ALA A 37 14.86 -4.12 17.42
CA ALA A 37 14.33 -2.83 16.96
C ALA A 37 15.38 -2.05 16.16
N ALA A 38 15.01 -1.61 14.95
CA ALA A 38 15.85 -0.68 14.21
C ALA A 38 15.90 0.67 14.96
N PRO A 39 17.08 1.33 15.03
CA PRO A 39 17.21 2.64 15.67
C PRO A 39 16.16 3.69 15.27
N GLY A 40 15.77 3.72 13.99
CA GLY A 40 14.77 4.65 13.47
C GLY A 40 13.31 4.32 13.83
N ASP A 41 13.08 3.22 14.54
CA ASP A 41 11.76 2.80 15.01
C ASP A 41 11.54 3.09 16.49
N LEU A 42 12.50 3.72 17.15
CA LEU A 42 12.50 3.92 18.59
C LEU A 42 12.44 5.40 18.94
N VAL A 43 11.77 5.70 20.04
CA VAL A 43 11.75 7.01 20.67
C VAL A 43 12.24 6.88 22.12
N LEU A 44 12.98 7.88 22.59
CA LEU A 44 13.44 7.94 23.96
C LEU A 44 12.40 8.64 24.83
N ILE A 45 11.82 7.92 25.79
CA ILE A 45 10.84 8.44 26.76
C ILE A 45 11.38 8.19 28.16
N ASP A 46 11.56 9.26 28.94
CA ASP A 46 12.07 9.19 30.32
C ASP A 46 13.34 8.35 30.48
N GLY A 47 14.24 8.44 29.48
CA GLY A 47 15.50 7.69 29.46
C GLY A 47 15.37 6.23 29.02
N VAL A 48 14.19 5.78 28.59
CA VAL A 48 13.94 4.42 28.10
C VAL A 48 13.62 4.45 26.61
N TRP A 49 14.28 3.58 25.86
CA TRP A 49 13.99 3.38 24.44
C TRP A 49 12.76 2.49 24.28
N VAL A 50 11.74 3.01 23.59
CA VAL A 50 10.48 2.31 23.32
C VAL A 50 10.10 2.43 21.85
N ASP A 51 9.27 1.51 21.36
CA ASP A 51 8.75 1.56 20.00
C ASP A 51 7.99 2.87 19.71
N ASP A 52 8.36 3.55 18.64
CA ASP A 52 7.59 4.65 18.06
C ASP A 52 6.41 4.08 17.27
N LEU A 53 5.37 3.66 18.00
CA LEU A 53 4.16 3.11 17.41
C LEU A 53 3.50 4.06 16.40
N PRO A 54 3.41 5.39 16.61
CA PRO A 54 2.95 6.32 15.59
C PRO A 54 3.73 6.21 14.27
N ALA A 55 5.06 6.23 14.32
CA ALA A 55 5.89 6.14 13.11
C ALA A 55 5.79 4.76 12.44
N LEU A 56 5.73 3.68 13.22
CA LEU A 56 5.52 2.32 12.73
C LEU A 56 4.18 2.18 11.99
N ARG A 57 3.08 2.69 12.56
CA ARG A 57 1.75 2.66 11.92
C ARG A 57 1.74 3.47 10.62
N ALA A 58 2.39 4.63 10.59
CA ALA A 58 2.47 5.46 9.39
C ALA A 58 3.20 4.74 8.24
N ARG A 59 4.33 4.10 8.52
CA ARG A 59 5.05 3.28 7.53
C ARG A 59 4.23 2.07 7.07
N ALA A 60 3.57 1.38 8.00
CA ALA A 60 2.70 0.25 7.70
C ALA A 60 1.54 0.64 6.76
N VAL A 61 0.90 1.79 6.99
CA VAL A 61 -0.15 2.34 6.12
C VAL A 61 0.36 2.58 4.69
N ILE A 62 1.55 3.18 4.56
CA ILE A 62 2.18 3.41 3.24
C ILE A 62 2.48 2.08 2.53
N ALA A 63 3.01 1.10 3.26
CA ALA A 63 3.32 -0.22 2.72
C ALA A 63 2.05 -0.94 2.24
N ILE A 64 0.96 -0.88 3.01
CA ILE A 64 -0.35 -1.45 2.63
C ILE A 64 -0.88 -0.80 1.37
N ASP A 65 -0.85 0.54 1.27
CA ASP A 65 -1.34 1.24 0.08
C ASP A 65 -0.50 0.89 -1.16
N ALA A 66 0.83 0.82 -1.02
CA ALA A 66 1.73 0.42 -2.11
C ALA A 66 1.49 -1.03 -2.55
N ALA A 67 1.30 -1.95 -1.61
CA ALA A 67 1.03 -3.36 -1.91
C ALA A 67 -0.35 -3.56 -2.56
N ALA A 68 -1.36 -2.82 -2.11
CA ALA A 68 -2.67 -2.82 -2.75
C ALA A 68 -2.59 -2.32 -4.20
N GLU A 69 -1.85 -1.23 -4.47
CA GLU A 69 -1.65 -0.74 -5.83
C GLU A 69 -0.90 -1.75 -6.71
N ALA A 70 0.16 -2.37 -6.16
CA ALA A 70 0.86 -3.46 -6.84
C ALA A 70 -0.07 -4.62 -7.19
N ALA A 71 -1.03 -4.95 -6.31
CA ALA A 71 -2.05 -5.95 -6.59
C ALA A 71 -3.00 -5.52 -7.73
N ARG A 72 -3.43 -4.25 -7.76
CA ARG A 72 -4.29 -3.72 -8.86
C ARG A 72 -3.59 -3.79 -10.22
N MET A 73 -2.29 -3.47 -10.26
CA MET A 73 -1.49 -3.49 -11.49
C MET A 73 -1.32 -4.88 -12.12
N ARG A 74 -1.70 -5.96 -11.43
CA ARG A 74 -1.78 -7.31 -12.01
C ARG A 74 -2.98 -7.48 -12.97
N PHE A 75 -3.99 -6.62 -12.85
CA PHE A 75 -5.26 -6.70 -13.59
C PHE A 75 -5.55 -5.45 -14.43
N LEU A 76 -4.93 -4.32 -14.08
CA LEU A 76 -5.10 -3.05 -14.77
C LEU A 76 -3.79 -2.55 -15.37
N THR A 77 -3.90 -1.88 -16.51
CA THR A 77 -2.82 -1.04 -17.02
C THR A 77 -2.69 0.22 -16.15
N PRO A 78 -1.50 0.55 -15.64
CA PRO A 78 -1.32 1.70 -14.77
C PRO A 78 -1.50 3.02 -15.52
N GLY A 79 -1.98 4.05 -14.81
CA GLY A 79 -2.07 5.42 -15.29
C GLY A 79 -3.45 6.04 -15.17
N GLN A 80 -3.51 7.30 -14.71
CA GLN A 80 -4.77 8.01 -14.44
C GLN A 80 -5.61 8.20 -15.70
N GLY A 81 -4.99 8.57 -16.84
CA GLY A 81 -5.70 8.71 -18.12
C GLY A 81 -6.28 7.38 -18.62
N GLN A 82 -5.59 6.27 -18.35
CA GLN A 82 -6.07 4.94 -18.72
C GLN A 82 -7.26 4.52 -17.85
N ALA A 83 -7.20 4.76 -16.54
CA ALA A 83 -8.32 4.50 -15.63
C ALA A 83 -9.57 5.30 -16.03
N MET A 84 -9.42 6.58 -16.39
CA MET A 84 -10.51 7.40 -16.91
C MET A 84 -11.11 6.84 -18.21
N THR A 85 -10.26 6.31 -19.08
CA THR A 85 -10.69 5.67 -20.34
C THR A 85 -11.51 4.41 -20.07
N TYR A 86 -11.08 3.56 -19.13
CA TYR A 86 -11.85 2.37 -18.75
C TYR A 86 -13.22 2.72 -18.17
N GLN A 87 -13.29 3.71 -17.27
CA GLN A 87 -14.56 4.16 -16.69
C GLN A 87 -15.51 4.73 -17.75
N ARG A 88 -14.98 5.49 -18.72
CA ARG A 88 -15.77 6.01 -19.84
C ARG A 88 -16.32 4.87 -20.71
N LYS A 89 -15.47 3.91 -21.08
CA LYS A 89 -15.88 2.75 -21.89
C LYS A 89 -16.92 1.89 -21.18
N GLU A 90 -16.77 1.66 -19.89
CA GLU A 90 -17.77 0.90 -19.10
C GLU A 90 -19.13 1.62 -19.11
N ALA A 91 -19.15 2.93 -18.86
CA ALA A 91 -20.37 3.71 -18.88
C ALA A 91 -21.07 3.69 -20.25
N GLU A 92 -20.31 3.88 -21.34
CA GLU A 92 -20.84 3.77 -22.70
C GLU A 92 -21.35 2.36 -23.00
N ALA A 93 -20.62 1.31 -22.59
CA ALA A 93 -21.01 -0.07 -22.87
C ALA A 93 -22.30 -0.46 -22.15
N ARG A 94 -22.43 -0.10 -20.87
CA ARG A 94 -23.66 -0.36 -20.11
C ARG A 94 -24.85 0.41 -20.67
N ALA A 95 -24.67 1.67 -21.09
CA ALA A 95 -25.73 2.45 -21.71
C ALA A 95 -26.14 1.86 -23.08
N TRP A 96 -25.17 1.55 -23.93
CA TRP A 96 -25.40 1.04 -25.28
C TRP A 96 -26.11 -0.32 -25.29
N LEU A 97 -25.83 -1.19 -24.31
CA LEU A 97 -26.51 -2.47 -24.16
C LEU A 97 -27.99 -2.35 -23.74
N VAL A 98 -28.39 -1.20 -23.18
CA VAL A 98 -29.79 -0.90 -22.85
C VAL A 98 -30.50 -0.25 -24.04
N ASP A 99 -29.83 0.70 -24.69
CA ASP A 99 -30.34 1.46 -25.83
C ASP A 99 -29.20 1.65 -26.84
N ASN A 100 -29.31 1.02 -28.01
CA ASN A 100 -28.26 1.01 -29.03
C ASN A 100 -28.22 2.29 -29.88
N ASP A 101 -29.15 3.23 -29.67
CA ASP A 101 -29.18 4.53 -30.32
C ASP A 101 -28.38 5.60 -29.54
N VAL A 102 -27.89 5.28 -28.33
CA VAL A 102 -27.05 6.20 -27.55
C VAL A 102 -25.65 6.36 -28.16
N GLU A 103 -25.11 7.58 -28.08
CA GLU A 103 -23.75 7.84 -28.52
C GLU A 103 -22.72 7.10 -27.65
N ALA A 104 -21.84 6.35 -28.31
CA ALA A 104 -20.74 5.64 -27.67
C ALA A 104 -19.42 5.88 -28.41
N PRO A 105 -18.87 7.12 -28.41
CA PRO A 105 -17.73 7.50 -29.24
C PRO A 105 -16.45 6.72 -28.91
N PHE A 106 -16.20 6.36 -27.65
CA PHE A 106 -15.02 5.54 -27.30
C PHE A 106 -15.19 4.12 -27.83
N LEU A 107 -16.37 3.53 -27.68
CA LEU A 107 -16.64 2.20 -28.23
C LEU A 107 -16.64 2.19 -29.75
N ALA A 108 -17.23 3.19 -30.40
CA ALA A 108 -17.26 3.29 -31.86
C ALA A 108 -15.85 3.37 -32.45
N ALA A 109 -14.99 4.21 -31.89
CA ALA A 109 -13.60 4.37 -32.34
C ALA A 109 -12.79 3.07 -32.17
N GLU A 110 -12.90 2.41 -31.00
CA GLU A 110 -12.17 1.16 -30.74
C GLU A 110 -12.73 -0.02 -31.55
N ALA A 111 -14.05 -0.12 -31.70
CA ALA A 111 -14.70 -1.16 -32.49
C ALA A 111 -14.26 -1.06 -33.97
N ALA A 112 -14.23 0.17 -34.52
CA ALA A 112 -13.72 0.42 -35.87
C ALA A 112 -12.24 0.06 -36.00
N ALA A 113 -11.41 0.44 -35.03
CA ALA A 113 -9.98 0.12 -35.03
C ALA A 113 -9.70 -1.39 -34.92
N ARG A 114 -10.58 -2.14 -34.25
CA ARG A 114 -10.48 -3.61 -34.06
C ARG A 114 -11.26 -4.42 -35.10
N GLY A 115 -11.99 -3.78 -36.02
CA GLY A 115 -12.79 -4.45 -37.03
C GLY A 115 -13.96 -5.27 -36.47
N MET A 116 -14.57 -4.82 -35.37
CA MET A 116 -15.68 -5.49 -34.71
C MET A 116 -16.91 -4.59 -34.54
N THR A 117 -18.04 -5.15 -34.14
CA THR A 117 -19.26 -4.36 -33.87
C THR A 117 -19.19 -3.70 -32.50
N ILE A 118 -19.90 -2.57 -32.34
CA ILE A 118 -20.06 -1.93 -31.02
C ILE A 118 -20.72 -2.90 -30.03
N ALA A 119 -21.69 -3.71 -30.48
CA ALA A 119 -22.32 -4.74 -29.65
C ALA A 119 -21.32 -5.74 -29.06
N ALA A 120 -20.43 -6.28 -29.89
CA ALA A 120 -19.42 -7.24 -29.44
C ALA A 120 -18.43 -6.58 -28.47
N LEU A 121 -18.00 -5.34 -28.76
CA LEU A 121 -17.09 -4.62 -27.88
C LEU A 121 -17.76 -4.23 -26.55
N ALA A 122 -19.02 -3.79 -26.55
CA ALA A 122 -19.76 -3.43 -25.35
C ALA A 122 -19.90 -4.64 -24.41
N ALA A 123 -20.22 -5.82 -24.95
CA ALA A 123 -20.26 -7.06 -24.19
C ALA A 123 -18.88 -7.42 -23.59
N GLU A 124 -17.80 -7.29 -24.37
CA GLU A 124 -16.43 -7.52 -23.89
C GLU A 124 -16.05 -6.57 -22.75
N VAL A 125 -16.35 -5.28 -22.89
CA VAL A 125 -16.05 -4.25 -21.90
C VAL A 125 -16.82 -4.49 -20.60
N VAL A 126 -18.12 -4.80 -20.67
CA VAL A 126 -18.91 -5.11 -19.47
C VAL A 126 -18.38 -6.37 -18.78
N ALA A 127 -18.06 -7.42 -19.52
CA ALA A 127 -17.49 -8.64 -18.94
C ALA A 127 -16.12 -8.40 -18.26
N LEU A 128 -15.30 -7.50 -18.81
CA LEU A 128 -14.05 -7.07 -18.16
C LEU A 128 -14.31 -6.25 -16.90
N ALA A 129 -15.24 -5.29 -16.97
CA ALA A 129 -15.59 -4.44 -15.83
C ALA A 129 -16.18 -5.25 -14.66
N ASP A 130 -17.04 -6.23 -14.93
CA ASP A 130 -17.64 -7.07 -13.90
C ASP A 130 -16.59 -7.97 -13.22
N ARG A 131 -15.66 -8.55 -13.99
CA ARG A 131 -14.51 -9.28 -13.41
C ARG A 131 -13.61 -8.37 -12.57
N TRP A 132 -13.35 -7.16 -13.04
CA TRP A 132 -12.60 -6.17 -12.27
C TRP A 132 -13.33 -5.77 -10.98
N ALA A 133 -14.66 -5.63 -10.99
CA ALA A 133 -15.41 -5.27 -9.78
C ALA A 133 -15.24 -6.30 -8.65
N VAL A 134 -15.22 -7.60 -8.98
CA VAL A 134 -14.96 -8.68 -8.01
C VAL A 134 -13.55 -8.59 -7.43
N VAL A 135 -12.54 -8.47 -8.30
CA VAL A 135 -11.13 -8.39 -7.88
C VAL A 135 -10.84 -7.09 -7.10
N GLY A 136 -11.27 -5.96 -7.65
CA GLY A 136 -11.04 -4.63 -7.10
C GLY A 136 -11.68 -4.43 -5.73
N SER A 137 -12.90 -4.95 -5.52
CA SER A 137 -13.56 -4.93 -4.21
C SER A 137 -12.85 -5.81 -3.18
N THR A 138 -12.32 -6.97 -3.58
CA THR A 138 -11.51 -7.84 -2.70
C THR A 138 -10.24 -7.14 -2.25
N ILE A 139 -9.49 -6.53 -3.19
CA ILE A 139 -8.29 -5.73 -2.89
C ILE A 139 -8.63 -4.60 -1.91
N GLU A 140 -9.74 -3.90 -2.15
CA GLU A 140 -10.15 -2.79 -1.29
C GLU A 140 -10.53 -3.22 0.12
N GLY A 141 -11.24 -4.34 0.25
CA GLY A 141 -11.58 -4.94 1.55
C GLY A 141 -10.32 -5.31 2.34
N LEU A 142 -9.35 -5.97 1.70
CA LEU A 142 -8.07 -6.32 2.34
C LEU A 142 -7.28 -5.07 2.76
N ARG A 143 -7.20 -4.08 1.87
CA ARG A 143 -6.49 -2.81 2.14
C ARG A 143 -7.08 -2.08 3.35
N MET A 144 -8.40 -1.92 3.37
CA MET A 144 -9.07 -1.22 4.47
C MET A 144 -9.07 -2.03 5.77
N GLY A 145 -9.21 -3.35 5.69
CA GLY A 145 -9.09 -4.25 6.83
C GLY A 145 -7.71 -4.21 7.49
N ALA A 146 -6.65 -4.27 6.68
CA ALA A 146 -5.27 -4.17 7.17
C ALA A 146 -4.99 -2.80 7.82
N LYS A 147 -5.45 -1.70 7.21
CA LYS A 147 -5.33 -0.36 7.80
C LYS A 147 -6.05 -0.24 9.15
N ALA A 148 -7.26 -0.78 9.25
CA ALA A 148 -8.00 -0.80 10.50
C ALA A 148 -7.27 -1.61 11.59
N ALA A 149 -6.70 -2.76 11.23
CA ALA A 149 -5.89 -3.58 12.13
C ALA A 149 -4.62 -2.85 12.60
N VAL A 150 -3.91 -2.15 11.70
CA VAL A 150 -2.75 -1.31 12.06
C VAL A 150 -3.15 -0.18 13.03
N THR A 151 -4.30 0.47 12.80
CA THR A 151 -4.81 1.51 13.71
C THR A 151 -5.09 0.95 15.11
N ALA A 152 -5.65 -0.26 15.21
CA ALA A 152 -5.98 -0.90 16.48
C ALA A 152 -4.78 -1.54 17.19
N ALA A 153 -3.69 -1.83 16.47
CA ALA A 153 -2.53 -2.54 17.00
C ALA A 153 -1.81 -1.75 18.09
N GLY A 154 -1.61 -2.36 19.27
CA GLY A 154 -0.93 -1.75 20.43
C GLY A 154 0.56 -2.05 20.54
N THR A 155 1.13 -2.84 19.62
CA THR A 155 2.52 -3.31 19.68
C THR A 155 3.11 -3.38 18.27
N ARG A 156 4.44 -3.37 18.16
CA ARG A 156 5.17 -3.62 16.90
C ARG A 156 4.74 -4.91 16.24
N ALA A 157 4.75 -6.03 16.98
CA ALA A 157 4.40 -7.34 16.43
C ALA A 157 2.96 -7.38 15.87
N ALA A 158 2.02 -6.68 16.53
CA ALA A 158 0.65 -6.57 16.02
C ALA A 158 0.56 -5.69 14.75
N ILE A 159 1.38 -4.64 14.64
CA ILE A 159 1.48 -3.83 13.42
C ILE A 159 2.06 -4.67 12.27
N GLU A 160 3.13 -5.40 12.52
CA GLU A 160 3.78 -6.29 11.54
C GLU A 160 2.81 -7.37 11.05
N ALA A 161 2.11 -8.04 11.96
CA ALA A 161 1.08 -9.04 11.61
C ALA A 161 -0.07 -8.43 10.79
N ALA A 162 -0.48 -7.19 11.10
CA ALA A 162 -1.53 -6.51 10.34
C ALA A 162 -1.09 -6.13 8.90
N THR A 163 0.22 -6.02 8.65
CA THR A 163 0.76 -5.77 7.30
C THR A 163 0.98 -7.03 6.47
N ASP A 164 0.94 -8.21 7.09
CA ASP A 164 1.14 -9.50 6.43
C ASP A 164 -0.14 -9.96 5.70
N VAL A 165 -0.49 -9.20 4.65
CA VAL A 165 -1.65 -9.48 3.80
C VAL A 165 -1.23 -10.39 2.65
N ASP A 166 -1.95 -11.49 2.45
CA ASP A 166 -1.76 -12.37 1.29
C ASP A 166 -2.37 -11.76 0.01
N TRP A 167 -1.65 -10.82 -0.57
CA TRP A 167 -2.00 -10.23 -1.87
C TRP A 167 -1.88 -11.24 -3.02
N GLY A 168 -1.09 -12.31 -2.85
CA GLY A 168 -0.83 -13.32 -3.86
C GLY A 168 -2.05 -14.20 -4.15
N ALA A 169 -2.84 -14.51 -3.12
CA ALA A 169 -4.08 -15.29 -3.23
C ALA A 169 -5.17 -14.64 -4.08
N ILE A 170 -5.07 -13.34 -4.36
CA ILE A 170 -6.04 -12.63 -5.21
C ILE A 170 -5.86 -13.10 -6.66
N VAL A 171 -6.87 -13.78 -7.20
CA VAL A 171 -6.91 -14.28 -8.58
C VAL A 171 -8.17 -13.76 -9.28
N ALA A 172 -8.09 -13.56 -10.59
CA ALA A 172 -9.29 -13.36 -11.40
C ALA A 172 -9.97 -14.72 -11.55
N THR A 173 -11.16 -14.88 -10.97
CA THR A 173 -12.00 -16.05 -11.24
C THR A 173 -12.39 -16.04 -12.73
N PRO A 174 -12.30 -17.17 -13.44
CA PRO A 174 -12.61 -17.26 -14.87
C PRO A 174 -14.02 -16.79 -15.23
#